data_AF-F9GB79-F1
#
_entry.id   AF-F9GB79-F1
#
_cell.length_a   1.000
_cell.length_b   1.000
_cell.length_c   1.000
_cell.angle_alpha   90.00
_cell.angle_beta   90.00
_cell.angle_gamma   90.00
#
_symmetry.space_group_name_H-M   'P 1'
#
loop_
_entity.id
_entity.type
_entity.pdbx_description
1 polymer ?
#
loop_
_entity_poly.entity_id
_entity_poly.type
_entity_poly.pdbx_seq_one_letter_code
_entity_poly.pdbx_strand_id
1 'polypeptide(L)'
;FQYHAEKLTASAVAQTYHCMIESGLEYGLLTTGEAIVFLKVDWNDPETLYYHLAEPGPEVTAHPNNLQMCTAVGQYLAFTLMALGSPGERRKIWQEERMKAMENLKRYNESVIGIDACVGSPAGGRPQHALFSPRLRRGVCLRL
;
A
#
# COMPACT_ATOMS: atom_id res chain seq x y z
N PHE A 1 -1.97 23.74 -8.42
CA PHE A 1 -1.23 22.98 -7.39
C PHE A 1 -1.97 21.71 -6.96
N GLN A 2 -3.22 21.80 -6.50
CA GLN A 2 -4.00 20.65 -6.02
C GLN A 2 -4.09 19.47 -7.03
N TYR A 3 -4.49 19.72 -8.28
CA TYR A 3 -4.58 18.68 -9.31
C TYR A 3 -3.27 17.91 -9.53
N HIS A 4 -2.14 18.61 -9.48
CA HIS A 4 -0.83 17.98 -9.62
C HIS A 4 -0.47 17.14 -8.39
N ALA A 5 -0.78 17.62 -7.19
CA ALA A 5 -0.58 16.87 -5.95
C ALA A 5 -1.43 15.60 -5.94
N GLU A 6 -2.72 15.69 -6.27
CA GLU A 6 -3.62 14.54 -6.36
C GLU A 6 -3.12 13.49 -7.35
N LYS A 7 -2.68 13.93 -8.54
CA LYS A 7 -2.11 13.03 -9.55
C LYS A 7 -0.85 12.34 -9.05
N LEU A 8 0.06 13.08 -8.41
CA LEU A 8 1.30 12.52 -7.86
C LEU A 8 1.00 11.52 -6.74
N THR A 9 0.10 11.84 -5.82
CA THR A 9 -0.31 10.93 -4.75
C THR A 9 -0.97 9.68 -5.30
N ALA A 10 -1.88 9.80 -6.27
CA ALA A 10 -2.50 8.65 -6.92
C ALA A 10 -1.46 7.75 -7.61
N SER A 11 -0.50 8.34 -8.34
CA SER A 11 0.59 7.60 -8.97
C SER A 11 1.49 6.92 -7.94
N ALA A 12 1.84 7.59 -6.84
CA ALA A 12 2.66 7.01 -5.78
C ALA A 12 1.96 5.81 -5.13
N VAL A 13 0.68 5.96 -4.78
CA VAL A 13 -0.12 4.86 -4.19
C VAL A 13 -0.21 3.67 -5.14
N ALA A 14 -0.51 3.92 -6.42
CA ALA A 14 -0.66 2.85 -7.39
C ALA A 14 0.67 2.14 -7.68
N GLN A 15 1.79 2.88 -7.71
CA GLN A 15 3.13 2.29 -7.83
C GLN A 15 3.50 1.44 -6.60
N THR A 16 3.28 1.97 -5.38
CA THR A 16 3.54 1.22 -4.15
C THR A 16 2.69 -0.04 -4.08
N TYR A 17 1.40 0.05 -4.43
CA TYR A 17 0.52 -1.10 -4.53
C TYR A 17 1.04 -2.15 -5.51
N HIS A 18 1.46 -1.74 -6.71
CA HIS A 18 2.03 -2.66 -7.69
C HIS A 18 3.24 -3.42 -7.12
N CYS A 19 4.19 -2.70 -6.50
CA CYS A 19 5.35 -3.33 -5.85
C CYS A 19 4.94 -4.28 -4.70
N MET A 20 3.93 -3.91 -3.92
CA MET A 20 3.39 -4.77 -2.85
C MET A 20 2.81 -6.07 -3.44
N ILE A 21 2.08 -6.00 -4.53
CA ILE A 21 1.51 -7.18 -5.18
C ILE A 21 2.60 -8.09 -5.77
N GLU A 22 3.54 -7.52 -6.51
CA GLU A 22 4.65 -8.29 -7.12
C GLU A 22 5.52 -8.98 -6.07
N SER A 23 5.82 -8.28 -4.98
CA SER A 23 6.63 -8.82 -3.88
C SER A 23 5.84 -9.70 -2.92
N GLY A 24 4.51 -9.74 -3.07
CA GLY A 24 3.61 -10.25 -2.05
C GLY A 24 3.87 -9.56 -0.71
N LEU A 25 3.38 -8.36 -0.51
CA LEU A 25 3.44 -7.68 0.77
C LEU A 25 2.01 -7.33 1.15
N GLU A 26 1.58 -7.78 2.34
CA GLU A 26 0.28 -7.39 2.88
C GLU A 26 0.31 -5.94 3.35
N TYR A 27 1.45 -5.47 3.87
CA TYR A 27 1.63 -4.15 4.45
C TYR A 27 2.68 -3.36 3.68
N GLY A 28 2.42 -2.06 3.49
CA GLY A 28 3.34 -1.12 2.87
C GLY A 28 3.10 0.30 3.39
N LEU A 29 3.98 1.24 3.05
CA LEU A 29 3.80 2.64 3.40
C LEU A 29 4.47 3.56 2.39
N LEU A 30 4.05 4.81 2.40
CA LEU A 30 4.67 5.93 1.70
C LEU A 30 4.66 7.15 2.62
N THR A 31 5.61 8.07 2.44
CA THR A 31 5.71 9.28 3.27
C THR A 31 6.20 10.46 2.46
N THR A 32 5.76 11.67 2.84
CA THR A 32 6.31 12.93 2.31
C THR A 32 7.35 13.55 3.24
N GLY A 33 7.55 13.00 4.43
CA GLY A 33 8.29 13.61 5.54
C GLY A 33 7.38 14.26 6.57
N GLU A 34 6.28 14.89 6.14
CA GLU A 34 5.27 15.50 7.01
C GLU A 34 4.10 14.58 7.32
N ALA A 35 3.72 13.75 6.34
CA ALA A 35 2.64 12.78 6.45
C ALA A 35 3.10 11.37 6.11
N ILE A 36 2.40 10.38 6.67
CA ILE A 36 2.62 8.96 6.43
C ILE A 36 1.30 8.36 5.94
N VAL A 37 1.35 7.57 4.86
CA VAL A 37 0.21 6.78 4.41
C VAL A 37 0.57 5.31 4.58
N PHE A 38 -0.06 4.67 5.55
CA PHE A 38 0.04 3.24 5.78
C PHE A 38 -0.95 2.51 4.88
N LEU A 39 -0.50 1.42 4.28
CA LEU A 39 -1.25 0.64 3.29
C LEU A 39 -1.36 -0.82 3.73
N LYS A 40 -2.52 -1.43 3.42
CA LYS A 40 -2.77 -2.85 3.60
C LYS A 40 -3.56 -3.44 2.44
N VAL A 41 -3.03 -4.47 1.79
CA VAL A 41 -3.73 -5.27 0.78
C VAL A 41 -4.64 -6.29 1.46
N ASP A 42 -5.87 -6.42 0.98
CA ASP A 42 -6.73 -7.54 1.33
C ASP A 42 -6.42 -8.74 0.42
N TRP A 43 -5.82 -9.80 0.94
CA TRP A 43 -5.51 -10.96 0.10
C TRP A 43 -6.74 -11.81 -0.28
N ASN A 44 -7.89 -11.61 0.39
CA ASN A 44 -9.15 -12.23 -0.03
C ASN A 44 -9.81 -11.47 -1.20
N ASP A 45 -9.55 -10.16 -1.30
CA ASP A 45 -9.96 -9.30 -2.41
C ASP A 45 -8.80 -8.35 -2.79
N PRO A 46 -7.81 -8.83 -3.57
CA PRO A 46 -6.58 -8.08 -3.87
C PRO A 46 -6.84 -6.73 -4.53
N GLU A 47 -8.00 -6.55 -5.18
CA GLU A 47 -8.45 -5.27 -5.71
C GLU A 47 -8.70 -4.21 -4.63
N THR A 48 -8.80 -4.58 -3.36
CA THR A 48 -9.06 -3.68 -2.24
C THR A 48 -7.76 -3.34 -1.51
N LEU A 49 -7.42 -2.04 -1.51
CA LEU A 49 -6.31 -1.47 -0.76
C LEU A 49 -6.86 -0.59 0.37
N TYR A 50 -6.60 -1.01 1.61
CA TYR A 50 -6.87 -0.19 2.77
C TYR A 50 -5.76 0.83 2.97
N TYR A 51 -6.12 2.05 3.35
CA TYR A 51 -5.14 3.07 3.71
C TYR A 51 -5.51 3.80 5.01
N HIS A 52 -4.47 4.30 5.68
CA HIS A 52 -4.56 5.23 6.80
C HIS A 52 -3.55 6.36 6.61
N LEU A 53 -4.04 7.60 6.61
CA LEU A 53 -3.22 8.81 6.58
C LEU A 53 -2.96 9.25 8.02
N ALA A 54 -1.70 9.48 8.34
CA ALA A 54 -1.26 10.00 9.62
C ALA A 54 -0.39 11.25 9.43
N GLU A 55 -0.54 12.22 10.32
CA GLU A 55 0.14 13.51 10.30
C GLU A 55 0.80 13.74 11.68
N PRO A 56 1.98 13.16 11.94
CA PRO A 56 2.56 13.11 13.29
C PRO A 56 2.75 14.48 13.96
N GLY A 57 3.18 15.49 13.20
CA GLY A 57 3.39 16.85 13.74
C GLY A 57 2.10 17.44 14.33
N PRO A 58 1.04 17.58 13.52
CA PRO A 58 -0.29 17.98 14.00
C PRO A 58 -0.85 17.07 15.10
N GLU A 59 -0.72 15.75 14.96
CA GLU A 59 -1.31 14.79 15.90
C GLU A 59 -0.71 14.85 17.30
N VAL A 60 0.61 15.02 17.41
CA VAL A 60 1.34 15.19 18.68
C VAL A 60 0.85 16.43 19.42
N THR A 61 0.57 17.52 18.69
CA THR A 61 0.05 18.76 19.26
C THR A 61 -1.41 18.61 19.72
N ALA A 62 -2.22 17.88 18.94
CA ALA A 62 -3.63 17.67 19.24
C ALA A 62 -3.88 16.68 20.40
N HIS A 63 -2.93 15.78 20.67
CA HIS A 63 -3.07 14.70 21.67
C HIS A 63 -1.90 14.69 22.68
N PRO A 64 -1.77 15.71 23.53
CA PRO A 64 -0.64 15.83 24.47
C PRO A 64 -0.59 14.70 25.52
N ASN A 65 -1.68 13.98 25.75
CA ASN A 65 -1.72 12.84 26.67
C ASN A 65 -1.24 11.53 26.03
N ASN A 66 -1.16 11.45 24.69
CA ASN A 66 -0.81 10.25 23.92
C ASN A 66 0.41 10.48 23.00
N LEU A 67 1.33 11.37 23.42
CA LEU A 67 2.48 11.80 22.62
C LEU A 67 3.28 10.64 22.01
N GLN A 68 3.49 9.58 22.79
CA GLN A 68 4.31 8.45 22.36
C GLN A 68 3.70 7.72 21.14
N MET A 69 2.37 7.61 21.08
CA MET A 69 1.67 6.93 19.99
C MET A 69 1.47 7.83 18.77
N CYS A 70 1.37 9.15 18.97
CA CYS A 70 1.16 10.12 17.88
C CYS A 70 2.46 10.53 17.17
N THR A 71 3.65 10.26 17.75
CA THR A 71 4.91 10.52 17.06
C THR A 71 5.08 9.62 15.84
N ALA A 72 5.84 10.07 14.85
CA ALA A 72 6.18 9.25 13.68
C ALA A 72 6.81 7.91 14.12
N VAL A 73 7.71 7.94 15.10
CA VAL A 73 8.34 6.73 15.67
C VAL A 73 7.30 5.79 16.28
N GLY A 74 6.36 6.31 17.07
CA GLY A 74 5.28 5.53 17.67
C GLY A 74 4.41 4.85 16.62
N GLN A 75 4.02 5.60 15.60
CA GLN A 75 3.21 5.07 14.50
C GLN A 75 3.95 4.03 13.66
N TYR A 76 5.24 4.24 13.34
CA TYR A 76 6.06 3.23 12.64
C TYR A 76 6.23 1.97 13.47
N LEU A 77 6.51 2.11 14.77
CA LEU A 77 6.69 0.97 15.68
C LEU A 77 5.42 0.13 15.72
N ALA A 78 4.29 0.78 15.97
CA ALA A 78 2.97 0.18 15.93
C ALA A 78 2.70 -0.57 14.63
N PHE A 79 2.87 0.10 13.49
CA PHE A 79 2.66 -0.48 12.18
C PHE A 79 3.56 -1.70 11.96
N THR A 80 4.82 -1.62 12.36
CA THR A 80 5.77 -2.74 12.28
C THR A 80 5.31 -3.93 13.10
N LEU A 81 4.86 -3.71 14.35
CA LEU A 81 4.31 -4.78 15.19
C LEU A 81 3.09 -5.44 14.57
N MET A 82 2.20 -4.67 13.95
CA MET A 82 1.06 -5.22 13.22
C MET A 82 1.47 -6.02 11.99
N ALA A 83 2.45 -5.53 11.22
CA ALA A 83 2.94 -6.20 10.03
C ALA A 83 3.68 -7.51 10.34
N LEU A 84 4.34 -7.61 11.50
CA LEU A 84 4.98 -8.85 11.97
C LEU A 84 3.93 -9.92 12.35
N GLY A 85 2.75 -9.51 12.81
CA GLY A 85 1.64 -10.40 13.15
C GLY A 85 1.97 -11.38 14.29
N SER A 86 1.03 -12.29 14.57
CA SER A 86 1.24 -13.39 15.54
C SER A 86 1.95 -14.58 14.88
N PRO A 87 2.94 -15.22 15.54
CA PRO A 87 3.68 -16.34 14.96
C PRO A 87 2.79 -17.57 14.73
N GLY A 88 2.98 -18.27 13.60
CA GLY A 88 2.61 -19.69 13.46
C GLY A 88 1.52 -20.00 12.44
N GLU A 89 0.27 -19.60 12.71
CA GLU A 89 -0.90 -20.16 12.00
C GLU A 89 -1.46 -19.24 10.92
N ARG A 90 -1.51 -17.92 11.20
CA ARG A 90 -1.84 -16.89 10.21
C ARG A 90 -0.92 -16.99 8.99
N ARG A 91 0.38 -17.15 9.20
CA ARG A 91 1.41 -17.06 8.14
C ARG A 91 1.23 -18.09 7.03
N LYS A 92 0.76 -19.32 7.32
CA LYS A 92 0.54 -20.35 6.29
C LYS A 92 -0.71 -20.06 5.45
N ILE A 93 -1.81 -19.72 6.11
CA ILE A 93 -3.08 -19.33 5.47
C ILE A 93 -2.84 -18.12 4.55
N TRP A 94 -2.09 -17.12 5.03
CA TRP A 94 -1.72 -15.96 4.21
C TRP A 94 -0.95 -16.36 2.95
N GLN A 95 0.02 -17.28 3.03
CA GLN A 95 0.82 -17.67 1.86
C GLN A 95 -0.03 -18.38 0.78
N GLU A 96 -0.98 -19.22 1.19
CA GLU A 96 -1.90 -19.90 0.25
C GLU A 96 -2.87 -18.91 -0.40
N GLU A 97 -3.51 -18.03 0.39
CA GLU A 97 -4.41 -17.02 -0.15
C GLU A 97 -3.68 -16.03 -1.06
N ARG A 98 -2.46 -15.64 -0.70
CA ARG A 98 -1.55 -14.85 -1.55
C ARG A 98 -1.24 -15.54 -2.87
N MET A 99 -0.91 -16.83 -2.83
CA MET A 99 -0.59 -17.59 -4.04
C MET A 99 -1.78 -17.65 -4.99
N LYS A 100 -2.98 -17.95 -4.47
CA LYS A 100 -4.24 -17.93 -5.25
C LYS A 100 -4.53 -16.55 -5.83
N ALA A 101 -4.38 -15.49 -5.03
CA ALA A 101 -4.56 -14.11 -5.47
C ALA A 101 -3.58 -13.72 -6.59
N MET A 102 -2.30 -14.07 -6.45
CA MET A 102 -1.27 -13.82 -7.47
C MET A 102 -1.54 -14.60 -8.75
N GLU A 103 -2.02 -15.85 -8.67
CA GLU A 103 -2.43 -16.64 -9.83
C GLU A 103 -3.65 -16.02 -10.54
N ASN A 104 -4.65 -15.57 -9.79
CA ASN A 104 -5.83 -14.91 -10.36
C ASN A 104 -5.45 -13.58 -11.04
N LEU A 105 -4.54 -12.81 -10.46
CA LEU A 105 -4.04 -11.58 -11.06
C LEU A 105 -3.20 -11.86 -12.32
N LYS A 106 -2.33 -12.89 -12.31
CA LYS A 106 -1.57 -13.31 -13.50
C LYS A 106 -2.50 -13.70 -14.64
N ARG A 107 -3.53 -14.49 -14.34
CA ARG A 107 -4.56 -14.89 -15.31
C ARG A 107 -5.29 -13.68 -15.90
N TYR A 108 -5.55 -12.65 -15.09
CA TYR A 108 -6.10 -11.39 -15.56
C TYR A 108 -5.12 -10.65 -16.48
N ASN A 109 -3.84 -10.57 -16.13
CA ASN A 109 -2.82 -9.89 -16.94
C ASN A 109 -2.57 -10.61 -18.28
N GLU A 110 -2.60 -11.93 -18.31
CA GLU A 110 -2.49 -12.77 -19.52
C GLU A 110 -3.69 -12.58 -20.47
N SER A 111 -4.88 -12.29 -19.93
CA SER A 111 -6.05 -11.95 -20.75
C SER A 111 -6.00 -10.53 -21.35
N VAL A 112 -5.09 -9.67 -20.85
CA VAL A 112 -5.07 -8.24 -21.17
C VAL A 112 -3.99 -7.85 -22.16
N ILE A 113 -2.80 -8.46 -22.24
CA ILE A 113 -1.87 -8.23 -23.36
C ILE A 113 -0.76 -9.30 -23.38
N GLY A 114 -0.44 -9.78 -24.58
CA GLY A 114 0.74 -10.59 -24.86
C GLY A 114 2.01 -9.93 -24.34
N ILE A 115 2.87 -10.78 -23.79
CA ILE A 115 4.18 -10.50 -23.22
C ILE A 115 4.95 -9.49 -24.08
N ASP A 116 5.36 -8.36 -23.49
CA ASP A 116 6.76 -7.95 -23.60
C ASP A 116 7.21 -7.15 -22.37
N ALA A 117 8.29 -7.62 -21.77
CA ALA A 117 8.98 -6.99 -20.66
C ALA A 117 10.09 -6.13 -21.26
N CYS A 118 10.19 -4.87 -20.87
CA CYS A 118 11.32 -4.02 -21.28
C CYS A 118 12.04 -3.45 -20.07
N VAL A 119 13.11 -4.18 -19.69
CA VAL A 119 14.35 -3.59 -19.22
C VAL A 119 14.78 -2.50 -20.22
N GLY A 120 15.00 -1.27 -19.74
CA GLY A 120 15.68 -0.20 -20.48
C GLY A 120 14.76 0.88 -21.09
N SER A 121 14.71 2.04 -20.43
CA SER A 121 14.27 3.34 -20.99
C SER A 121 15.18 3.78 -22.16
N PRO A 122 14.84 4.75 -23.06
CA PRO A 122 14.12 6.00 -22.77
C PRO A 122 13.19 6.57 -23.86
N ALA A 123 12.52 7.67 -23.50
CA ALA A 123 11.92 8.72 -24.33
C ALA A 123 10.48 8.52 -24.86
N GLY A 124 9.63 9.47 -24.46
CA GLY A 124 8.62 10.05 -25.36
C GLY A 124 7.36 9.23 -25.62
N GLY A 125 6.51 9.04 -24.60
CA GLY A 125 5.15 8.54 -24.83
C GLY A 125 4.38 8.44 -23.53
N ARG A 126 3.11 8.87 -23.51
CA ARG A 126 2.23 8.64 -22.36
C ARG A 126 2.16 7.14 -22.10
N PRO A 127 2.45 6.64 -20.89
CA PRO A 127 2.12 5.27 -20.56
C PRO A 127 0.60 5.21 -20.35
N GLN A 128 -0.11 4.66 -21.32
CA GLN A 128 -1.43 4.05 -21.08
C GLN A 128 -1.21 2.59 -20.66
N HIS A 129 -0.39 2.38 -19.64
CA HIS A 129 -0.51 1.16 -18.85
C HIS A 129 -1.57 1.49 -17.82
N ALA A 130 -2.72 0.83 -17.90
CA ALA A 130 -3.68 0.85 -16.82
C ALA A 130 -2.94 0.32 -15.57
N LEU A 131 -2.38 1.23 -14.77
CA LEU A 131 -1.96 0.91 -13.42
C LEU A 131 -3.19 0.31 -12.78
N PHE A 132 -3.08 -0.97 -12.42
CA PHE A 132 -4.10 -1.65 -11.64
C PHE A 132 -4.43 -0.75 -10.46
N SER A 133 -5.59 -0.11 -10.52
CA SER A 133 -5.97 0.94 -9.59
C SER A 133 -6.82 0.26 -8.53
N PRO A 134 -6.28 0.02 -7.33
CA PRO A 134 -7.05 -0.65 -6.30
C PRO A 134 -8.22 0.23 -5.87
N ARG A 135 -9.30 -0.41 -5.45
CA ARG A 135 -10.38 0.23 -4.69
C ARG A 135 -9.81 0.68 -3.35
N LEU A 136 -9.61 1.99 -3.22
CA LEU A 136 -9.15 2.60 -1.98
C LEU A 136 -10.28 2.60 -0.96
N ARG A 137 -10.06 1.95 0.18
CA ARG A 137 -10.93 2.06 1.34
C ARG A 137 -10.17 2.70 2.49
N ARG A 138 -10.76 3.72 3.11
CA ARG A 138 -10.24 4.20 4.40
C ARG A 138 -10.36 3.04 5.38
N GLY A 139 -9.24 2.62 5.93
CA GLY A 139 -9.24 1.74 7.08
C GLY A 139 -9.90 2.48 8.23
N VAL A 140 -11.04 2.00 8.70
CA VAL A 140 -11.55 2.42 10.00
C VAL A 140 -10.62 1.75 10.99
N CYS A 141 -9.85 2.55 11.73
CA CYS A 141 -9.11 2.10 12.91
C CYS A 141 -7.80 1.33 12.62
N LEU A 142 -6.76 2.07 12.21
CA LEU A 142 -5.47 1.98 12.92
C LEU A 142 -5.56 2.94 14.12
N ARG A 143 -6.55 2.78 15.01
CA ARG A 143 -6.41 3.39 16.34
C ARG A 143 -5.41 2.52 17.05
N LEU A 144 -4.21 3.07 17.20
CA LEU A 144 -3.37 2.77 18.33
C LEU A 144 -4.05 3.19 19.63
#